data_AF-A0A8T9B694-F1
#
_entry.id   AF-A0A8T9B694-F1
#
_cell.length_a   1.000
_cell.length_b   1.000
_cell.length_c   1.000
_cell.angle_alpha   90.00
_cell.angle_beta   90.00
_cell.angle_gamma   90.00
#
_symmetry.space_group_name_H-M   'P 1'
#
loop_
_entity.id
_entity.type
_entity.pdbx_description
1 polymer ?
#
loop_
_entity_poly.entity_id
_entity_poly.type
_entity_poly.pdbx_seq_one_letter_code
_entity_poly.pdbx_strand_id
1 'polypeptide(L)' 'MSSKDEPSPSPSPSSTSTSSPSPPEGGPWDQKTSEKFESKSFSKFFDPCQEAADRSLKCLHRNGGDRDMCVDYFQ' A
#
# COMPACT_ATOMS: atom_id res chain seq x y z
N MET A 1 20.27 2.17 -24.38
CA MET A 1 20.03 2.71 -23.03
C MET A 1 18.57 3.14 -22.97
N SER A 2 17.65 2.18 -22.83
CA SER A 2 16.21 2.43 -22.96
C SER A 2 15.45 1.75 -21.84
N SER A 3 14.39 2.43 -21.41
CA SER A 3 13.29 1.98 -20.55
C SER A 3 13.52 2.10 -19.04
N LYS A 4 13.41 3.35 -18.58
CA LYS A 4 12.92 3.68 -17.24
C LYS A 4 11.40 3.53 -17.26
N ASP A 5 10.92 2.29 -17.18
CA ASP A 5 9.52 1.98 -16.93
C ASP A 5 9.40 1.64 -15.45
N GLU A 6 9.26 2.68 -14.64
CA GLU A 6 8.76 2.55 -13.28
C GLU A 6 7.25 2.33 -13.40
N PRO A 7 6.69 1.17 -13.00
CA PRO A 7 5.25 1.00 -13.02
C PRO A 7 4.63 1.99 -12.04
N SER A 8 3.98 2.99 -12.62
CA SER A 8 3.15 3.98 -11.93
C SER A 8 2.24 3.27 -10.90
N PRO A 9 2.22 3.68 -9.62
CA PRO A 9 1.24 3.16 -8.68
C PRO A 9 -0.13 3.61 -9.18
N SER A 10 -0.90 2.65 -9.69
CA SER A 10 -2.28 2.88 -10.14
C SER A 10 -3.12 3.41 -8.98
N PRO A 11 -3.88 4.51 -9.14
CA PRO A 11 -4.88 4.90 -8.16
C PRO A 11 -6.03 3.89 -8.22
N SER A 12 -6.25 3.14 -7.14
CA SER A 12 -7.46 2.33 -6.95
C SER A 12 -8.35 2.97 -5.87
N PRO A 13 -9.64 2.61 -5.83
CA PRO A 13 -10.76 3.29 -6.45
C PRO A 13 -11.45 4.29 -5.51
N SER A 14 -12.25 5.16 -6.12
CA SER A 14 -13.17 6.12 -5.52
C SER A 14 -13.84 5.63 -4.24
N SER A 15 -13.67 6.37 -3.14
CA SER A 15 -14.57 6.27 -1.99
C SER A 15 -15.69 7.29 -2.18
N THR A 16 -16.81 6.76 -2.66
CA THR A 16 -18.13 7.38 -2.71
C THR A 16 -18.48 8.01 -1.36
N SER A 17 -18.90 9.27 -1.41
CA SER A 17 -19.45 10.06 -0.31
C SER A 17 -20.54 9.29 0.45
N THR A 18 -20.23 8.86 1.67
CA THR A 18 -21.24 8.43 2.66
C THR A 18 -21.38 9.57 3.67
N SER A 19 -22.50 10.29 3.59
CA SER A 19 -22.86 11.37 4.50
C SER A 19 -23.07 10.84 5.92
N SER A 20 -22.11 11.06 6.81
CA SER A 20 -22.28 10.82 8.24
C SER A 20 -23.05 11.98 8.91
N PRO A 21 -23.91 11.70 9.90
CA PRO A 21 -24.65 12.73 10.63
C PRO A 21 -23.70 13.66 11.39
N SER A 22 -24.03 14.96 11.37
CA SER A 22 -23.26 16.03 12.02
C SER A 22 -23.10 15.77 13.53
N PRO A 23 -21.86 15.72 14.05
CA PRO A 23 -21.62 15.52 15.47
C PRO A 23 -22.15 16.71 16.30
N PRO A 24 -22.56 16.48 17.56
CA PRO A 24 -22.95 17.55 18.49
C PRO A 24 -21.78 18.53 18.70
N GLU A 25 -22.08 19.82 18.94
CA GLU A 25 -21.04 20.80 19.32
C GLU A 25 -20.31 20.30 20.58
N GLY A 26 -19.00 20.07 20.46
CA GLY A 26 -18.18 19.38 21.47
C GLY A 26 -18.03 17.87 21.25
N GLY A 27 -18.20 17.38 20.03
CA GLY A 27 -17.88 16.00 19.67
C GLY A 27 -16.39 15.67 19.88
N PRO A 28 -16.01 14.39 20.00
CA PRO A 28 -14.63 13.96 20.29
C PRO A 28 -13.58 14.40 19.25
N TRP A 29 -14.01 15.01 18.15
CA TRP A 29 -13.19 15.55 17.08
C TRP A 29 -13.07 17.09 17.17
N ASP A 30 -12.46 17.58 18.24
CA ASP A 30 -12.10 18.99 18.38
C ASP A 30 -10.85 19.36 17.56
N GLN A 31 -10.61 20.66 17.35
CA GLN A 31 -9.46 21.19 16.60
C GLN A 31 -8.12 20.62 17.10
N LYS A 32 -7.94 20.59 18.43
CA LYS A 32 -6.76 20.00 19.10
C LYS A 32 -6.60 18.50 18.83
N THR A 33 -7.71 17.80 18.59
CA THR A 33 -7.71 16.38 18.25
C THR A 33 -7.30 16.19 16.78
N SER A 34 -7.85 17.00 15.87
CA SER A 34 -7.47 16.98 14.45
C SER A 34 -5.97 17.21 14.24
N GLU A 35 -5.40 18.25 14.87
CA GLU A 35 -3.97 18.59 14.75
C GLU A 35 -3.03 17.45 15.18
N LYS A 36 -3.42 16.65 16.17
CA LYS A 36 -2.65 15.47 16.63
C LYS A 36 -2.64 14.32 15.62
N PHE A 37 -3.71 14.18 14.84
CA PHE A 37 -3.80 13.12 13.83
C PHE A 37 -3.22 13.57 12.49
N GLU A 38 -3.34 14.85 12.13
CA GLU A 38 -2.73 15.42 10.93
C GLU A 38 -1.20 15.42 10.99
N SER A 39 -0.61 15.60 12.19
CA SER A 39 0.82 15.49 12.39
C SER A 39 1.35 14.04 12.38
N LYS A 40 0.47 13.05 12.44
CA LYS A 40 0.86 11.64 12.43
C LYS A 40 0.99 11.15 11.00
N SER A 41 2.10 10.48 10.69
CA SER A 41 2.26 9.87 9.38
C SER A 41 1.19 8.81 9.17
N PHE A 42 0.67 8.76 7.93
CA PHE A 42 -0.22 7.68 7.52
C PHE A 42 0.47 6.33 7.76
N SER A 43 -0.26 5.40 8.38
CA SER A 43 0.22 4.03 8.51
C SER A 43 0.44 3.47 7.11
N LYS A 44 1.63 2.95 6.84
CA LYS A 44 1.87 2.17 5.62
C LYS A 44 1.22 0.81 5.81
N PHE A 45 0.48 0.35 4.81
CA PHE A 45 0.02 -1.04 4.78
C PHE A 45 1.24 -1.93 4.54
N PHE A 46 1.52 -2.83 5.48
CA PHE A 46 2.54 -3.85 5.31
C PHE A 46 1.86 -5.10 4.78
N ASP A 47 2.06 -5.40 3.50
CA ASP A 47 1.57 -6.65 2.94
C ASP A 47 2.51 -7.79 3.38
N PRO A 48 2.02 -8.82 4.09
CA PRO A 48 2.83 -9.95 4.50
C PRO A 48 3.50 -10.68 3.32
N CYS A 49 2.97 -10.54 2.09
CA CYS A 49 3.56 -11.14 0.90
C CYS A 49 4.60 -10.25 0.21
N GLN A 50 4.71 -8.96 0.56
CA GLN A 50 5.48 -7.97 -0.21
C GLN A 50 6.94 -8.39 -0.44
N GLU A 51 7.62 -8.85 0.60
CA GLU A 51 9.01 -9.31 0.46
C GLU A 51 9.12 -10.63 -0.31
N ALA A 52 8.15 -11.54 -0.18
CA ALA A 52 8.12 -12.82 -0.88
C ALA A 52 7.90 -12.59 -2.39
N ALA A 53 7.00 -11.67 -2.74
CA ALA A 53 6.77 -11.21 -4.11
C ALA A 53 8.04 -10.59 -4.72
N ASP A 54 8.73 -9.72 -3.98
CA ASP A 54 9.97 -9.12 -4.46
C ASP A 54 11.08 -10.16 -4.70
N ARG A 55 11.20 -11.17 -3.83
CA ARG A 55 12.20 -12.24 -3.96
C ARG A 55 11.86 -13.18 -5.11
N SER A 56 10.60 -13.59 -5.25
CA SER A 56 10.16 -14.45 -6.34
C SER A 56 10.36 -13.77 -7.70
N LEU A 57 10.04 -12.48 -7.84
CA LEU A 57 10.26 -11.73 -9.07
C LEU A 57 11.74 -11.65 -9.44
N LYS A 58 12.61 -11.36 -8.46
CA LYS A 58 14.07 -11.36 -8.67
C LYS A 58 14.60 -12.73 -9.09
N CYS A 59 14.07 -13.80 -8.52
CA CYS A 59 14.44 -15.16 -8.90
C CYS A 59 14.01 -15.48 -10.34
N LEU A 60 12.78 -15.14 -10.72
CA LEU A 60 12.28 -15.35 -12.08
C LEU A 60 13.12 -14.59 -13.12
N HIS A 61 13.49 -13.34 -12.84
CA HIS A 61 14.34 -12.55 -13.74
C HIS A 61 15.72 -13.18 -13.98
N ARG A 62 16.25 -13.93 -13.00
CA ARG A 62 17.56 -14.59 -13.09
C ARG A 62 17.49 -15.95 -13.76
N ASN A 63 16.36 -16.64 -13.67
CA ASN A 63 16.17 -18.00 -14.16
C ASN A 63 15.29 -18.07 -15.42
N GLY A 64 15.16 -16.97 -16.17
CA GLY A 64 14.38 -16.95 -17.42
C GLY A 64 12.89 -17.21 -17.23
N GLY A 65 12.36 -16.96 -16.04
CA GLY A 65 10.96 -17.24 -15.69
C GLY A 65 10.70 -18.68 -15.22
N ASP A 66 11.73 -19.49 -14.98
CA ASP A 66 11.55 -20.84 -14.42
C ASP A 66 11.07 -20.76 -12.96
N ARG A 67 9.86 -21.27 -12.72
CA ARG A 67 9.17 -21.23 -11.43
C ARG A 67 9.65 -22.32 -10.48
N ASP A 68 10.08 -23.46 -11.02
CA ASP A 68 10.52 -24.61 -10.22
C ASP A 68 11.80 -24.27 -9.45
N MET A 69 12.62 -23.38 -10.01
CA MET A 69 13.83 -22.82 -9.38
C MET A 69 13.53 -21.78 -8.27
N CYS A 70 12.28 -21.34 -8.14
CA CYS A 70 11.88 -20.22 -7.27
C CYS A 70 10.79 -20.59 -6.25
N VAL A 71 10.42 -21.88 -6.14
CA VAL A 71 9.31 -22.38 -5.31
C VAL A 71 9.41 -21.91 -3.86
N ASP A 72 10.61 -21.84 -3.31
CA ASP A 72 10.86 -21.42 -1.92
C ASP A 72 10.40 -19.99 -1.61
N TYR A 73 10.23 -19.14 -2.63
CA TYR A 73 9.81 -17.75 -2.49
C TYR A 73 8.28 -17.55 -2.60
N PHE A 74 7.51 -18.61 -2.89
CA PHE A 74 6.04 -18.53 -3.05
C PHE A 74 5.26 -19.08 -1.83
N GLN A 75 5.86 -18.96 -0.64
CA GLN A 75 5.25 -19.39 0.63
C GLN A 75 4.36 -18.32 1.25
#